data_AF-A0A1G4J1Y9-F1
#
_entry.id   AF-A0A1G4J1Y9-F1
#
_cell.length_a   1.000
_cell.length_b   1.000
_cell.length_c   1.000
_cell.angle_alpha   90.00
_cell.angle_beta   90.00
_cell.angle_gamma   90.00
#
_symmetry.space_group_name_H-M   'P 1'
#
loop_
_entity.id
_entity.type
_entity.pdbx_description
1 polymer ?
#
loop_
_entity_poly.entity_id
_entity_poly.type
_entity_poly.pdbx_seq_one_letter_code
_entity_poly.pdbx_strand_id
1 'polypeptide(L)'
;MSTITQADLASLDDGSKKEIMTFLESENSKQKVQMSIHQFTNMCFKNCVSSVNDANLSSQEEHCLNNCINRFLDTNIRIVKGLQGLQ
;
A
#
# COMPACT_ATOMS: atom_id res chain seq x y z
N MET A 1 17.65 -0.66 2.36
CA MET A 1 16.85 -1.42 3.33
C MET A 1 17.72 -2.57 3.83
N SER A 2 17.96 -2.64 5.13
CA SER A 2 18.79 -3.69 5.73
C SER A 2 18.06 -5.03 5.61
N THR A 3 18.55 -5.90 4.73
CA THR A 3 17.99 -7.24 4.54
C THR A 3 18.54 -8.15 5.62
N ILE A 4 17.71 -8.51 6.60
CA ILE A 4 18.02 -9.57 7.56
C ILE A 4 18.08 -10.88 6.78
N THR A 5 19.20 -11.61 6.89
CA THR A 5 19.38 -12.87 6.15
C THR A 5 18.82 -14.05 6.95
N GLN A 6 18.51 -15.16 6.27
CA GLN A 6 18.02 -16.37 6.94
C GLN A 6 19.06 -16.97 7.91
N ALA A 7 20.35 -16.72 7.68
CA ALA A 7 21.42 -17.08 8.59
C ALA A 7 21.38 -16.26 9.90
N ASP A 8 20.99 -14.99 9.83
CA ASP A 8 20.83 -14.12 11.01
C ASP A 8 19.64 -14.56 11.87
N LEU A 9 18.57 -15.10 11.28
CA LEU A 9 17.46 -15.67 12.05
C LEU A 9 17.81 -17.01 12.72
N ALA A 10 18.70 -17.79 12.11
CA ALA A 10 19.06 -19.12 12.62
C ALA A 10 19.92 -19.07 13.89
N SER A 11 20.70 -18.01 14.07
CA SER A 11 21.62 -17.83 15.21
C SER A 11 20.97 -17.30 16.49
N LEU A 12 19.69 -16.92 16.44
CA LEU A 12 18.97 -16.32 17.57
C LEU A 12 18.35 -17.36 18.50
N ASP A 13 18.18 -16.99 19.77
CA ASP A 13 17.37 -17.74 20.73
C ASP A 13 15.88 -17.66 20.38
N ASP A 14 15.07 -18.59 20.93
CA ASP A 14 13.67 -18.72 20.57
C ASP A 14 12.81 -17.51 20.96
N GLY A 15 13.19 -16.79 22.02
CA GLY A 15 12.53 -15.54 22.43
C GLY A 15 12.77 -14.43 21.42
N SER A 16 14.03 -14.20 21.06
CA SER A 16 14.45 -13.23 20.06
C SER A 16 13.86 -13.52 18.68
N LYS A 17 13.77 -14.80 18.27
CA LYS A 17 13.11 -15.21 17.02
C LYS A 17 11.65 -14.76 16.97
N LYS A 18 10.90 -14.98 18.04
CA LYS A 18 9.47 -14.62 18.11
C LYS A 18 9.26 -13.11 18.04
N GLU A 19 10.10 -12.35 18.73
CA GLU A 19 10.07 -10.88 18.68
C GLU A 19 10.37 -10.36 17.28
N ILE A 20 11.43 -10.87 16.63
CA ILE A 20 11.78 -10.46 15.26
C ILE A 20 10.72 -10.87 14.26
N MET A 21 10.10 -12.04 14.36
CA MET A 21 8.98 -12.41 13.48
C MET A 21 7.82 -11.42 13.60
N THR A 22 7.44 -11.06 14.83
CA THR A 22 6.37 -10.08 15.10
C THR A 22 6.74 -8.70 14.54
N PHE A 23 7.98 -8.27 14.74
CA PHE A 23 8.49 -7.01 14.19
C PHE A 23 8.46 -7.03 12.65
N LEU A 24 8.96 -8.09 12.02
CA LEU A 24 8.98 -8.25 10.57
C LEU A 24 7.58 -8.24 9.97
N GLU A 25 6.61 -8.90 10.60
CA GLU A 25 5.21 -8.87 10.14
C GLU A 25 4.65 -7.44 10.16
N SER A 26 4.91 -6.70 11.24
CA SER A 26 4.52 -5.29 11.37
C SER A 26 5.16 -4.41 10.29
N GLU A 27 6.48 -4.54 10.10
CA GLU A 27 7.20 -3.75 9.09
C GLU A 27 6.79 -4.12 7.67
N ASN A 28 6.56 -5.40 7.37
CA ASN A 28 6.03 -5.83 6.08
C ASN A 28 4.63 -5.25 5.81
N SER A 29 3.77 -5.22 6.83
CA SER A 29 2.44 -4.60 6.74
C SER A 29 2.55 -3.11 6.41
N LYS A 30 3.41 -2.39 7.14
CA LYS A 30 3.70 -0.96 6.87
C LYS A 30 4.23 -0.75 5.46
N GLN A 31 5.15 -1.59 5.00
CA GLN A 31 5.72 -1.50 3.66
C GLN A 31 4.65 -1.70 2.58
N LYS A 32 3.74 -2.67 2.75
CA LYS A 32 2.61 -2.88 1.82
C LYS A 32 1.71 -1.64 1.71
N VAL A 33 1.42 -1.01 2.85
CA VAL A 33 0.65 0.25 2.88
C VAL A 33 1.40 1.36 2.15
N GLN A 34 2.69 1.54 2.42
CA GLN A 34 3.51 2.56 1.75
C GLN A 34 3.59 2.36 0.23
N MET A 35 3.77 1.12 -0.24
CA MET A 35 3.75 0.81 -1.67
C MET A 35 2.39 1.15 -2.30
N SER A 36 1.29 0.85 -1.60
CA SER A 36 -0.06 1.18 -2.06
C SER A 36 -0.27 2.69 -2.13
N ILE A 37 0.20 3.45 -1.14
CA ILE A 37 0.18 4.92 -1.16
C ILE A 37 0.92 5.45 -2.37
N HIS A 38 2.15 4.99 -2.62
CA HIS A 38 2.93 5.43 -3.79
C HIS A 38 2.22 5.11 -5.12
N GLN A 39 1.63 3.92 -5.23
CA GLN A 39 0.86 3.51 -6.41
C GLN A 39 -0.35 4.42 -6.63
N PHE A 40 -1.15 4.66 -5.58
CA PHE A 40 -2.35 5.50 -5.67
C PHE A 40 -2.01 6.95 -5.93
N THR A 41 -0.99 7.49 -5.28
CA THR A 41 -0.51 8.86 -5.54
C THR A 41 -0.09 9.01 -7.00
N ASN A 42 0.75 8.13 -7.54
CA ASN A 42 1.19 8.22 -8.93
C ASN A 42 0.03 8.11 -9.93
N MET A 43 -0.91 7.19 -9.69
CA MET A 43 -2.06 6.96 -10.57
C MET A 43 -3.06 8.12 -10.50
N CYS A 44 -3.53 8.46 -9.30
CA CYS A 44 -4.58 9.43 -9.11
C CYS A 44 -4.11 10.85 -9.35
N PHE A 45 -2.85 11.19 -9.06
CA PHE A 45 -2.29 12.49 -9.43
C PHE A 45 -2.35 12.70 -10.94
N LYS A 46 -1.90 11.73 -11.76
CA LYS A 46 -1.96 11.83 -13.23
C LYS A 46 -3.38 11.93 -13.79
N ASN A 47 -4.35 11.31 -13.12
CA ASN A 47 -5.75 11.31 -13.56
C ASN A 47 -6.53 12.55 -13.13
N CYS A 48 -6.15 13.18 -12.01
CA CYS A 48 -6.93 14.24 -11.38
C CYS A 48 -6.27 15.62 -11.41
N VAL A 49 -4.93 15.68 -11.49
CA VAL A 49 -4.16 16.95 -11.47
C VAL A 49 -3.57 17.16 -12.86
N SER A 50 -4.23 17.98 -13.68
CA SER A 50 -3.78 18.26 -15.06
C SER A 50 -2.64 19.29 -15.13
N SER A 51 -2.60 20.21 -14.18
CA SER A 51 -1.59 21.26 -14.07
C SER A 51 -1.49 21.73 -12.62
N VAL A 52 -0.28 21.94 -12.11
CA VAL A 52 -0.08 22.46 -10.75
C VAL A 52 -0.02 23.98 -10.80
N ASN A 53 -1.12 24.63 -10.46
CA ASN A 53 -1.25 26.09 -10.49
C ASN A 53 -1.14 26.74 -9.09
N ASP A 54 -1.39 25.96 -8.03
CA ASP A 54 -1.28 26.37 -6.63
C ASP A 54 -0.57 25.26 -5.83
N ALA A 55 -0.08 25.58 -4.64
CA ALA A 55 0.51 24.60 -3.73
C ALA A 55 -0.57 23.69 -3.10
N ASN A 56 -1.81 24.18 -3.00
CA ASN A 56 -2.94 23.46 -2.47
C ASN A 56 -3.78 22.83 -3.58
N LEU A 57 -4.48 21.76 -3.23
CA LEU A 57 -5.46 21.14 -4.11
C LEU A 57 -6.69 22.04 -4.22
N SER A 58 -7.20 22.20 -5.43
CA SER A 58 -8.53 22.75 -5.64
C SER A 58 -9.59 21.77 -5.16
N SER A 59 -10.79 22.28 -4.84
CA SER A 59 -11.92 21.43 -4.43
C SER A 59 -12.26 20.34 -5.47
N GLN A 60 -12.06 20.63 -6.77
CA GLN A 60 -12.28 19.66 -7.83
C GLN A 60 -11.22 18.55 -7.85
N GLU A 61 -9.95 18.89 -7.62
CA GLU A 61 -8.87 17.91 -7.49
C GLU A 61 -9.07 17.03 -6.26
N GLU A 62 -9.39 17.61 -5.11
CA GLU A 62 -9.70 16.86 -3.89
C GLU A 62 -10.84 15.86 -4.11
N HIS A 63 -11.94 16.30 -4.74
CA HIS A 63 -13.07 15.42 -5.04
C HIS A 63 -12.68 14.30 -6.03
N CYS A 64 -11.91 14.63 -7.07
CA CYS A 64 -11.42 13.63 -8.03
C CYS A 64 -10.51 12.60 -7.36
N LEU A 65 -9.56 13.02 -6.53
CA LEU A 65 -8.61 12.13 -5.85
C LEU A 65 -9.32 11.15 -4.91
N ASN A 66 -10.29 11.64 -4.13
CA ASN A 66 -11.13 10.80 -3.27
C ASN A 66 -11.88 9.73 -4.10
N ASN A 67 -12.52 10.15 -5.19
CA ASN A 67 -13.22 9.22 -6.08
C ASN A 67 -12.28 8.24 -6.78
N CYS A 68 -11.09 8.67 -7.19
CA CYS A 68 -10.09 7.83 -7.85
C CYS A 68 -9.71 6.63 -6.98
N ILE A 69 -9.37 6.88 -5.71
CA ILE A 69 -8.99 5.83 -4.76
C ILE A 69 -10.20 4.91 -4.49
N ASN A 70 -11.36 5.48 -4.16
CA ASN A 70 -12.56 4.69 -3.85
C ASN A 70 -12.94 3.77 -5.02
N ARG A 71 -12.98 4.31 -6.25
CA ARG A 71 -13.31 3.51 -7.44
C ARG A 71 -12.29 2.41 -7.72
N PHE A 72 -11.01 2.67 -7.49
CA PHE A 72 -9.98 1.63 -7.61
C PHE A 72 -10.23 0.50 -6.61
N LEU A 73 -10.44 0.82 -5.34
CA LEU A 73 -10.69 -0.18 -4.29
C LEU A 73 -11.97 -0.98 -4.56
N ASP A 74 -13.07 -0.32 -4.92
CA ASP A 74 -14.34 -0.97 -5.27
C ASP A 74 -14.16 -1.95 -6.44
N THR A 75 -13.42 -1.52 -7.47
CA THR A 75 -13.14 -2.36 -8.65
C THR A 75 -12.28 -3.57 -8.28
N ASN A 76 -11.26 -3.39 -7.44
CA ASN A 76 -10.44 -4.51 -6.96
C ASN A 76 -11.27 -5.51 -6.16
N ILE A 77 -12.11 -5.05 -5.24
CA ILE A 77 -13.02 -5.91 -4.47
C ILE A 77 -13.96 -6.66 -5.42
N ARG A 78 -14.52 -5.98 -6.43
CA ARG A 78 -15.42 -6.61 -7.41
C ARG A 78 -14.73 -7.71 -8.21
N ILE A 79 -13.48 -7.47 -8.64
CA ILE A 79 -12.66 -8.45 -9.36
C ILE A 79 -12.35 -9.66 -8.48
N VAL A 80 -11.87 -9.44 -7.25
CA VAL A 80 -11.54 -10.52 -6.31
C VAL A 80 -12.77 -11.38 -6.01
N LYS A 81 -13.92 -10.75 -5.72
CA LYS A 81 -15.19 -11.48 -5.53
C LYS A 81 -15.59 -12.28 -6.77
N GLY A 82 -15.35 -11.73 -7.96
CA GLY A 82 -15.59 -12.43 -9.22
C GLY A 82 -14.72 -13.67 -9.37
N LEU A 83 -13.43 -13.57 -9.05
CA LEU A 83 -12.47 -14.69 -9.10
C LEU A 83 -12.79 -15.77 -8.06
N GLN A 84 -13.16 -15.38 -6.83
CA GLN A 84 -13.56 -16.32 -5.78
C GLN A 84 -14.83 -17.09 -6.13
N GLY A 85 -15.78 -16.48 -6.85
CA GLY A 85 -16.99 -17.16 -7.32
C GLY A 85 -16.78 -18.07 -8.54
N LEU A 86 -15.56 -18.10 -9.11
CA LEU A 86 -15.17 -19.02 -10.18
C LEU A 86 -14.45 -20.28 -9.66
N GLN A 87 -14.24 -20.38 -8.34
CA GLN A 87 -13.76 -21.59 -7.64
C GLN A 87 -14.95 -22.36 -7.05
#